data_AF-A0A3M0YWM4-F1
#
_entry.id   AF-A0A3M0YWM4-F1
#
_cell.length_a   1.000
_cell.length_b   1.000
_cell.length_c   1.000
_cell.angle_alpha   90.00
_cell.angle_beta   90.00
_cell.angle_gamma   90.00
#
_symmetry.space_group_name_H-M   'P 1'
#
loop_
_entity.id
_entity.type
_entity.pdbx_description
1 polymer ?
#
loop_
_entity_poly.entity_id
_entity_poly.type
_entity_poly.pdbx_seq_one_letter_code
_entity_poly.pdbx_strand_id
1 'polypeptide(L)'
;FLISNALFWLDVYHADGLRVDAVASMLYLDYSRNEGEWVPNQYGGKENLEAISFLREFNEVVYREFPDAMTIAEESTAWPGVSRPTWTGGLGFGQKWMMGWMHDTLNYFKLDPLFRKHHHHQITFSLVYAFSENFMLPLSHDEVVHGKGSLMDRMPGTLEDKFAQMRLLYGYMFTHPGTKLLFMGDEIAQTSEWDFKASVRWDLLQYDHHKGVQAVVAELNRLYRNHKALHERQFEPEGFEWIDYGDADHSVLTYVRRAKDPSVPPLVVACHFTPVVREHYRIGLPAGGTWREIFNTDEQRFGGSGLRNEGPLEAEKKEWHGREYSISVTLPPFGVCIFELEKPLKKTTRKAA
;
A
#
# COMPACT_ATOMS: atom_id res chain seq x y z
N PHE A 1 -23.15 12.06 -24.64
CA PHE A 1 -23.90 11.94 -23.36
C PHE A 1 -22.97 11.58 -22.20
N LEU A 2 -22.36 10.38 -22.18
CA LEU A 2 -21.55 9.91 -21.04
C LEU A 2 -20.35 10.82 -20.69
N ILE A 3 -19.58 11.27 -21.69
CA ILE A 3 -18.47 12.20 -21.47
C ILE A 3 -18.97 13.54 -20.88
N SER A 4 -20.06 14.09 -21.44
CA SER A 4 -20.68 15.30 -20.90
C SER A 4 -21.17 15.13 -19.45
N ASN A 5 -21.64 13.94 -19.07
CA ASN A 5 -22.02 13.65 -17.68
C ASN A 5 -20.81 13.62 -16.74
N ALA A 6 -19.67 13.08 -17.18
CA ALA A 6 -18.43 13.12 -16.41
C ALA A 6 -17.98 14.56 -16.17
N LEU A 7 -17.93 15.38 -17.22
CA LEU A 7 -17.57 16.79 -17.11
C LEU A 7 -18.56 17.56 -16.23
N PHE A 8 -19.85 17.24 -16.26
CA PHE A 8 -20.85 17.89 -15.42
C PHE A 8 -20.54 17.74 -13.92
N TRP A 9 -20.06 16.58 -13.46
CA TRP A 9 -19.66 16.40 -12.06
C TRP A 9 -18.43 17.24 -11.68
N LEU A 10 -17.46 17.34 -12.59
CA LEU A 10 -16.24 18.13 -12.38
C LEU A 10 -16.54 19.65 -12.44
N ASP A 11 -17.39 20.08 -13.37
CA ASP A 11 -17.74 21.48 -13.62
C ASP A 11 -18.72 22.04 -12.58
N VAL A 12 -19.83 21.34 -12.33
CA VAL A 12 -20.94 21.88 -11.52
C VAL A 12 -20.79 21.56 -10.04
N TYR A 13 -20.26 20.37 -9.72
CA TYR A 13 -20.08 19.92 -8.33
C TYR A 13 -18.65 20.04 -7.83
N HIS A 14 -17.71 20.46 -8.69
CA HIS A 14 -16.30 20.66 -8.35
C HIS A 14 -15.67 19.41 -7.73
N ALA A 15 -16.05 18.23 -8.22
CA ALA A 15 -15.39 16.99 -7.80
C ALA A 15 -13.95 16.97 -8.34
N ASP A 16 -12.99 16.47 -7.55
CA ASP A 16 -11.58 16.40 -7.93
C ASP A 16 -11.21 15.12 -8.70
N GLY A 17 -12.16 14.19 -8.88
CA GLY A 17 -11.86 12.94 -9.55
C GLY A 17 -13.03 11.99 -9.70
N LEU A 18 -12.83 10.98 -10.54
CA LEU A 18 -13.82 9.97 -10.91
C LEU A 18 -13.20 8.57 -10.80
N ARG A 19 -13.85 7.66 -10.08
CA ARG A 19 -13.50 6.23 -10.10
C ARG A 19 -14.50 5.48 -10.97
N VAL A 20 -14.00 4.68 -11.92
CA VAL A 20 -14.83 3.77 -12.73
C VAL A 20 -14.65 2.35 -12.21
N ASP A 21 -15.76 1.76 -11.78
CA ASP A 21 -15.84 0.36 -11.34
C ASP A 21 -15.85 -0.60 -12.53
N ALA A 22 -15.40 -1.83 -12.29
CA ALA A 22 -15.57 -2.98 -13.18
C ALA A 22 -15.26 -2.66 -14.65
N VAL A 23 -14.13 -1.99 -14.91
CA VAL A 23 -13.74 -1.54 -16.27
C VAL A 23 -13.65 -2.73 -17.24
N ALA A 24 -13.30 -3.91 -16.74
CA ALA A 24 -13.30 -5.16 -17.52
C ALA A 24 -14.68 -5.46 -18.15
N SER A 25 -15.79 -5.10 -17.49
CA SER A 25 -17.14 -5.29 -18.04
C SER A 25 -17.39 -4.49 -19.32
N MET A 26 -16.66 -3.38 -19.50
CA MET A 26 -16.72 -2.56 -20.70
C MET A 26 -15.75 -3.07 -21.76
N LEU A 27 -14.55 -3.48 -21.36
CA LEU A 27 -13.44 -3.82 -22.27
C LEU A 27 -13.66 -5.11 -23.06
N TYR A 28 -14.48 -6.03 -22.55
CA TYR A 28 -14.61 -7.37 -23.12
C TYR A 28 -16.03 -7.69 -23.57
N LEU A 29 -16.16 -8.13 -24.83
CA LEU A 29 -17.42 -8.58 -25.43
C LEU A 29 -17.91 -9.91 -24.83
N ASP A 30 -17.00 -10.71 -24.24
CA ASP A 30 -17.27 -11.98 -23.58
C ASP A 30 -17.43 -11.86 -22.06
N TYR A 31 -17.45 -10.66 -21.49
CA TYR A 31 -17.56 -10.47 -20.05
C TYR A 31 -18.84 -11.11 -19.50
N SER A 32 -18.68 -12.07 -18.59
CA SER A 32 -19.77 -12.85 -17.98
C SER A 32 -20.70 -13.54 -19.00
N ARG A 33 -20.19 -13.94 -20.17
CA ARG A 33 -20.93 -14.66 -21.21
C ARG A 33 -20.30 -16.01 -21.51
N ASN A 34 -21.10 -17.03 -21.81
CA ASN A 34 -20.60 -18.35 -22.18
C ASN A 34 -20.10 -18.37 -23.64
N GLU A 35 -19.37 -19.44 -23.98
CA GLU A 35 -19.01 -19.73 -25.36
C GLU A 35 -20.27 -19.82 -26.25
N GLY A 36 -20.28 -19.09 -27.37
CA GLY A 36 -21.42 -19.00 -28.28
C GLY A 36 -22.47 -17.93 -27.95
N GLU A 37 -22.34 -17.23 -26.81
CA GLU A 37 -23.27 -16.15 -26.40
C GLU A 37 -22.75 -14.74 -26.71
N TRP A 38 -21.61 -14.63 -27.40
CA TRP A 38 -21.01 -13.37 -27.80
C TRP A 38 -20.44 -13.45 -29.22
N VAL A 39 -20.24 -12.29 -29.84
CA VAL A 39 -19.71 -12.16 -31.19
C VAL A 39 -18.39 -11.39 -31.13
N PRO A 40 -17.32 -11.84 -31.81
CA PRO A 40 -16.05 -11.13 -31.82
C PRO A 40 -16.14 -9.80 -32.54
N ASN A 41 -15.17 -8.93 -32.26
CA ASN A 41 -15.00 -7.67 -32.97
C ASN A 41 -14.59 -7.90 -34.44
N GLN A 42 -14.50 -6.81 -35.22
CA GLN A 42 -14.13 -6.85 -36.64
C GLN A 42 -12.75 -7.48 -36.94
N TYR A 43 -11.89 -7.67 -35.93
CA TYR A 43 -10.57 -8.30 -36.04
C TYR A 43 -10.54 -9.73 -35.48
N GLY A 44 -11.69 -10.29 -35.07
CA GLY A 44 -11.78 -11.63 -34.50
C GLY A 44 -11.46 -11.71 -33.01
N GLY A 45 -11.19 -10.58 -32.35
CA GLY A 45 -10.87 -10.51 -30.93
C GLY A 45 -12.10 -10.32 -30.03
N LYS A 46 -11.88 -10.39 -28.72
CA LYS A 46 -12.91 -10.18 -27.70
C LYS A 46 -12.95 -8.76 -27.14
N GLU A 47 -12.04 -7.92 -27.58
CA GLU A 47 -11.93 -6.53 -27.17
C GLU A 47 -13.10 -5.71 -27.72
N ASN A 48 -13.79 -5.00 -26.85
CA ASN A 48 -14.86 -4.07 -27.21
C ASN A 48 -14.23 -2.75 -27.68
N LEU A 49 -14.04 -2.61 -28.99
CA LEU A 49 -13.28 -1.51 -29.60
C LEU A 49 -13.95 -0.15 -29.35
N GLU A 50 -15.27 -0.10 -29.36
CA GLU A 50 -16.08 1.08 -29.11
C GLU A 50 -15.93 1.53 -27.65
N ALA A 51 -15.96 0.59 -26.70
CA ALA A 51 -15.74 0.91 -25.29
C ALA A 51 -14.30 1.38 -25.02
N ILE A 52 -13.30 0.76 -25.66
CA ILE A 52 -11.90 1.20 -25.57
C ILE A 52 -11.75 2.62 -26.11
N SER A 53 -12.34 2.90 -27.28
CA SER A 53 -12.35 4.24 -27.87
C SER A 53 -13.02 5.25 -26.94
N PHE A 54 -14.18 4.89 -26.37
CA PHE A 54 -14.90 5.72 -25.42
C PHE A 54 -14.07 6.04 -24.17
N LEU A 55 -13.40 5.05 -23.56
CA LEU A 55 -12.59 5.26 -22.35
C LEU A 55 -11.38 6.16 -22.62
N ARG A 56 -10.75 6.02 -23.79
CA ARG A 56 -9.67 6.91 -24.21
C ARG A 56 -10.16 8.34 -24.39
N GLU A 57 -11.25 8.54 -25.14
CA GLU A 57 -11.85 9.86 -25.35
C GLU A 57 -12.31 10.49 -24.02
N PHE A 58 -12.93 9.68 -23.14
CA PHE A 58 -13.33 10.08 -21.80
C PHE A 58 -12.15 10.66 -21.01
N ASN A 59 -11.04 9.94 -20.92
CA ASN A 59 -9.86 10.40 -20.18
C ASN A 59 -9.21 11.62 -20.85
N GLU A 60 -9.05 11.60 -22.18
CA GLU A 60 -8.48 12.74 -22.93
C GLU A 60 -9.27 14.03 -22.70
N VAL A 61 -10.59 13.96 -22.74
CA VAL A 61 -11.46 15.12 -22.53
C VAL A 61 -11.43 15.55 -21.05
N VAL A 62 -11.48 14.61 -20.09
CA VAL A 62 -11.38 14.96 -18.67
C VAL A 62 -10.09 15.69 -18.35
N TYR A 63 -8.92 15.17 -18.74
CA TYR A 63 -7.64 15.82 -18.46
C TYR A 63 -7.40 17.10 -19.28
N ARG A 64 -8.09 17.28 -20.41
CA ARG A 64 -8.01 18.53 -21.18
C ARG A 64 -8.79 19.66 -20.51
N GLU A 65 -10.03 19.39 -20.09
CA GLU A 65 -10.89 20.40 -19.48
C GLU A 65 -10.58 20.62 -17.99
N PHE A 66 -10.14 19.57 -17.28
CA PHE A 66 -9.80 19.57 -15.86
C PHE A 66 -8.43 18.90 -15.61
N PRO A 67 -7.31 19.59 -15.90
CA PRO A 67 -5.97 19.01 -15.81
C PRO A 67 -5.57 18.48 -14.43
N ASP A 68 -6.16 19.02 -13.36
CA ASP A 68 -5.88 18.65 -11.98
C ASP A 68 -6.78 17.50 -11.46
N ALA A 69 -7.79 17.08 -12.24
CA ALA A 69 -8.68 16.00 -11.84
C ALA A 69 -7.98 14.62 -11.94
N MET A 70 -8.46 13.64 -11.17
CA MET A 70 -7.92 12.28 -11.19
C MET A 70 -8.97 11.26 -11.63
N THR A 71 -8.64 10.46 -12.64
CA THR A 71 -9.45 9.30 -13.04
C THR A 71 -8.82 7.99 -12.55
N ILE A 72 -9.61 7.13 -11.92
CA ILE A 72 -9.14 5.89 -11.29
C ILE A 72 -9.95 4.71 -11.83
N ALA A 73 -9.27 3.65 -12.29
CA ALA A 73 -9.91 2.44 -12.77
C ALA A 73 -9.81 1.29 -11.76
N GLU A 74 -10.90 0.54 -11.59
CA GLU A 74 -10.85 -0.84 -11.11
C GLU A 74 -10.96 -1.78 -12.31
N GLU A 75 -9.88 -2.51 -12.59
CA GLU A 75 -9.75 -3.39 -13.75
C GLU A 75 -9.03 -4.68 -13.30
N SER A 76 -9.69 -5.83 -13.47
CA SER A 76 -9.36 -7.09 -12.79
C SER A 76 -8.85 -8.21 -13.72
N THR A 77 -8.62 -7.95 -15.01
CA THR A 77 -8.22 -8.94 -16.03
C THR A 77 -6.81 -8.72 -16.61
N ALA A 78 -6.00 -7.90 -15.93
CA ALA A 78 -4.62 -7.58 -16.31
C ALA A 78 -4.48 -6.88 -17.68
N TRP A 79 -5.46 -6.05 -18.06
CA TRP A 79 -5.33 -5.17 -19.24
C TRP A 79 -4.07 -4.29 -19.10
N PRO A 80 -3.20 -4.22 -20.11
CA PRO A 80 -1.97 -3.43 -20.02
C PRO A 80 -2.22 -1.95 -20.30
N GLY A 81 -1.51 -1.07 -19.60
CA GLY A 81 -1.53 0.37 -19.86
C GLY A 81 -2.83 1.05 -19.46
N VAL A 82 -3.54 0.53 -18.45
CA VAL A 82 -4.79 1.12 -17.97
C VAL A 82 -4.55 2.55 -17.50
N SER A 83 -3.49 2.77 -16.73
CA SER A 83 -3.10 4.06 -16.18
C SER A 83 -1.94 4.71 -16.94
N ARG A 84 -1.88 4.47 -18.26
CA ARG A 84 -0.89 5.05 -19.17
C ARG A 84 -1.56 5.97 -20.18
N PRO A 85 -0.84 6.97 -20.72
CA PRO A 85 -1.40 7.88 -21.70
C PRO A 85 -1.95 7.19 -22.94
N THR A 86 -3.00 7.77 -23.53
CA THR A 86 -3.67 7.22 -24.71
C THR A 86 -2.76 7.20 -25.94
N TRP A 87 -1.86 8.19 -26.10
CA TRP A 87 -0.89 8.26 -27.20
C TRP A 87 0.22 7.20 -27.12
N THR A 88 0.39 6.54 -25.97
CA THR A 88 1.26 5.35 -25.83
C THR A 88 0.47 4.03 -25.91
N GLY A 89 -0.81 4.08 -26.29
CA GLY A 89 -1.70 2.92 -26.39
C GLY A 89 -2.47 2.59 -25.11
N GLY A 90 -2.36 3.40 -24.05
CA GLY A 90 -3.08 3.17 -22.79
C GLY A 90 -4.56 3.55 -22.84
N LEU A 91 -5.27 3.36 -21.73
CA LEU A 91 -6.68 3.79 -21.56
C LEU A 91 -6.80 5.23 -21.06
N GLY A 92 -5.71 5.83 -20.58
CA GLY A 92 -5.65 7.22 -20.15
C GLY A 92 -6.02 7.45 -18.69
N PHE A 93 -6.28 6.42 -17.87
CA PHE A 93 -6.55 6.64 -16.45
C PHE A 93 -5.32 7.20 -15.73
N GLY A 94 -5.53 7.96 -14.66
CA GLY A 94 -4.43 8.45 -13.83
C GLY A 94 -3.89 7.36 -12.91
N GLN A 95 -4.78 6.49 -12.40
CA GLN A 95 -4.43 5.37 -11.52
C GLN A 95 -5.28 4.12 -11.75
N LYS A 96 -4.77 2.99 -11.28
CA LYS A 96 -5.46 1.68 -11.29
C LYS A 96 -5.44 1.06 -9.90
N TRP A 97 -6.56 0.46 -9.46
CA TRP A 97 -6.58 -0.37 -8.26
C TRP A 97 -5.67 -1.60 -8.40
N MET A 98 -4.80 -1.82 -7.41
CA MET A 98 -3.87 -2.94 -7.37
C MET A 98 -4.54 -4.18 -6.76
N MET A 99 -5.51 -4.76 -7.48
CA MET A 99 -6.31 -5.89 -6.98
C MET A 99 -5.46 -7.11 -6.60
N GLY A 100 -4.36 -7.36 -7.32
CA GLY A 100 -3.42 -8.44 -6.99
C GLY A 100 -2.78 -8.25 -5.61
N TRP A 101 -2.28 -7.06 -5.30
CA TRP A 101 -1.77 -6.74 -3.96
C TRP A 101 -2.82 -6.91 -2.87
N MET A 102 -4.06 -6.48 -3.13
CA MET A 102 -5.15 -6.59 -2.16
C MET A 102 -5.42 -8.08 -1.85
N HIS A 103 -5.60 -8.93 -2.87
CA HIS A 103 -5.83 -10.35 -2.68
C HIS A 103 -4.66 -11.04 -1.99
N ASP A 104 -3.44 -10.83 -2.49
CA ASP A 104 -2.24 -11.49 -1.95
C ASP A 104 -1.99 -11.08 -0.50
N THR A 105 -2.12 -9.79 -0.19
CA THR A 105 -1.94 -9.26 1.18
C THR A 105 -2.99 -9.84 2.11
N LEU A 106 -4.29 -9.73 1.78
CA LEU A 106 -5.34 -10.19 2.70
C LEU A 106 -5.33 -11.72 2.87
N ASN A 107 -4.94 -12.48 1.84
CA ASN A 107 -4.73 -13.93 1.97
C ASN A 107 -3.54 -14.24 2.88
N TYR A 108 -2.43 -13.51 2.75
CA TYR A 108 -1.25 -13.68 3.59
C TYR A 108 -1.55 -13.40 5.07
N PHE A 109 -2.32 -12.33 5.36
CA PHE A 109 -2.73 -12.00 6.72
C PHE A 109 -3.68 -13.05 7.33
N LYS A 110 -4.49 -13.73 6.52
CA LYS A 110 -5.39 -14.82 6.94
C LYS A 110 -4.68 -16.10 7.36
N LEU A 111 -3.44 -16.31 6.92
CA LEU A 111 -2.66 -17.48 7.30
C LEU A 111 -2.24 -17.39 8.78
N ASP A 112 -2.33 -18.53 9.47
CA ASP A 112 -1.66 -18.69 10.77
C ASP A 112 -0.18 -18.28 10.62
N PRO A 113 0.37 -17.45 11.53
CA PRO A 113 1.74 -16.96 11.46
C PRO A 113 2.78 -18.06 11.25
N LEU A 114 2.55 -19.28 11.75
CA LEU A 114 3.44 -20.42 11.57
C LEU A 114 3.62 -20.81 10.08
N PHE A 115 2.58 -20.64 9.26
CA PHE A 115 2.58 -21.02 7.85
C PHE A 115 3.00 -19.89 6.91
N ARG A 116 3.11 -18.64 7.40
CA ARG A 116 3.47 -17.47 6.58
C ARG A 116 4.78 -17.61 5.81
N LYS A 117 5.76 -18.33 6.36
CA LYS A 117 7.04 -18.62 5.68
C LYS A 117 6.85 -19.35 4.33
N HIS A 118 5.84 -20.21 4.20
CA HIS A 118 5.57 -20.94 2.95
C HIS A 118 4.88 -20.06 1.89
N HIS A 119 4.38 -18.90 2.29
CA HIS A 119 3.61 -17.98 1.47
C HIS A 119 4.25 -16.59 1.39
N HIS A 120 5.52 -16.45 1.76
CA HIS A 120 6.22 -15.15 1.80
C HIS A 120 6.28 -14.46 0.42
N HIS A 121 6.17 -15.23 -0.66
CA HIS A 121 6.02 -14.67 -2.01
C HIS A 121 4.74 -13.85 -2.18
N GLN A 122 3.63 -14.18 -1.49
CA GLN A 122 2.37 -13.43 -1.60
C GLN A 122 2.55 -11.96 -1.17
N ILE A 123 3.25 -11.73 -0.07
CA ILE A 123 3.45 -10.37 0.44
C ILE A 123 4.52 -9.58 -0.34
N THR A 124 5.35 -10.26 -1.16
CA THR A 124 6.42 -9.61 -1.95
C THR A 124 6.12 -9.48 -3.44
N PHE A 125 5.20 -10.29 -3.99
CA PHE A 125 4.99 -10.42 -5.43
C PHE A 125 4.47 -9.15 -6.10
N SER A 126 3.64 -8.36 -5.42
CA SER A 126 3.12 -7.10 -5.96
C SER A 126 4.21 -6.14 -6.43
N LEU A 127 5.39 -6.15 -5.80
CA LEU A 127 6.53 -5.29 -6.17
C LEU A 127 7.23 -5.72 -7.45
N VAL A 128 6.97 -6.92 -7.97
CA VAL A 128 7.43 -7.34 -9.31
C VAL A 128 6.79 -6.49 -10.40
N TYR A 129 5.55 -6.06 -10.20
CA TYR A 129 4.80 -5.26 -11.17
C TYR A 129 4.37 -3.89 -10.65
N ALA A 130 4.73 -3.49 -9.42
CA ALA A 130 4.23 -2.26 -8.79
C ALA A 130 4.49 -0.95 -9.55
N PHE A 131 5.40 -0.95 -10.52
CA PHE A 131 5.73 0.21 -11.34
C PHE A 131 5.26 0.08 -12.80
N SER A 132 4.52 -0.99 -13.14
CA SER A 132 3.93 -1.16 -14.48
C SER A 132 2.73 -0.23 -14.71
N GLU A 133 2.04 0.15 -13.65
CA GLU A 133 0.91 1.08 -13.61
C GLU A 133 1.07 2.06 -12.44
N ASN A 134 0.31 3.15 -12.45
CA ASN A 134 0.18 4.04 -11.31
C ASN A 134 -0.84 3.45 -10.33
N PHE A 135 -0.37 2.60 -9.43
CA PHE A 135 -1.26 1.81 -8.60
C PHE A 135 -1.80 2.55 -7.35
N MET A 136 -3.08 2.35 -7.08
CA MET A 136 -3.73 2.61 -5.79
C MET A 136 -3.89 1.29 -5.05
N LEU A 137 -3.54 1.25 -3.77
CA LEU A 137 -3.71 0.09 -2.89
C LEU A 137 -5.10 0.16 -2.23
N PRO A 138 -6.08 -0.69 -2.62
CA PRO A 138 -7.43 -0.59 -2.12
C PRO A 138 -7.69 -1.62 -1.03
N LEU A 139 -8.21 -1.17 0.11
CA LEU A 139 -9.00 -1.97 1.03
C LEU A 139 -10.40 -1.37 1.00
N SER A 140 -11.24 -1.88 0.10
CA SER A 140 -12.52 -1.26 -0.27
C SER A 140 -13.72 -1.95 0.37
N HIS A 141 -14.90 -1.35 0.21
CA HIS A 141 -16.16 -1.90 0.67
C HIS A 141 -16.44 -3.34 0.23
N ASP A 142 -16.03 -3.73 -0.97
CA ASP A 142 -16.24 -5.09 -1.49
C ASP A 142 -15.52 -6.15 -0.68
N GLU A 143 -14.51 -5.77 0.10
CA GLU A 143 -13.69 -6.69 0.89
C GLU A 143 -14.25 -6.97 2.29
N VAL A 144 -15.31 -6.28 2.70
CA VAL A 144 -15.88 -6.40 4.05
C VAL A 144 -17.39 -6.67 4.03
N VAL A 145 -17.85 -7.42 3.02
CA VAL A 145 -19.25 -7.76 2.78
C VAL A 145 -19.41 -9.20 2.26
N HIS A 146 -20.66 -9.64 2.11
CA HIS A 146 -21.05 -10.87 1.40
C HIS A 146 -20.41 -12.15 1.95
N GLY A 147 -20.20 -12.22 3.27
CA GLY A 147 -19.61 -13.39 3.94
C GLY A 147 -18.09 -13.44 3.90
N LYS A 148 -17.41 -12.39 3.39
CA LYS A 148 -15.95 -12.28 3.42
C LYS A 148 -15.41 -11.98 4.83
N GLY A 149 -16.26 -11.55 5.76
CA GLY A 149 -15.91 -11.05 7.09
C GLY A 149 -15.37 -9.63 7.05
N SER A 150 -15.20 -9.03 8.22
CA SER A 150 -14.43 -7.79 8.38
C SER A 150 -12.93 -8.01 8.15
N LEU A 151 -12.13 -6.95 8.04
CA LEU A 151 -10.66 -7.09 8.04
C LEU A 151 -10.15 -7.76 9.32
N MET A 152 -10.81 -7.54 10.46
CA MET A 152 -10.49 -8.19 11.74
C MET A 152 -10.70 -9.71 11.70
N ASP A 153 -11.70 -10.19 10.94
CA ASP A 153 -11.95 -11.63 10.79
C ASP A 153 -10.86 -12.33 9.97
N ARG A 154 -10.08 -11.57 9.21
CA ARG A 154 -8.91 -12.07 8.48
C ARG A 154 -7.66 -12.19 9.34
N MET A 155 -7.69 -11.79 10.61
CA MET A 155 -6.52 -11.88 11.49
C MET A 155 -6.64 -13.10 12.42
N PRO A 156 -5.69 -14.06 12.39
CA PRO A 156 -5.67 -15.19 13.31
C PRO A 156 -5.05 -14.82 14.68
N GLY A 157 -5.25 -15.67 15.68
CA GLY A 157 -4.65 -15.51 17.01
C GLY A 157 -5.60 -14.93 18.07
N THR A 158 -5.01 -14.47 19.18
CA THR A 158 -5.71 -13.81 20.27
C THR A 158 -6.28 -12.45 19.83
N LEU A 159 -7.15 -11.83 20.63
CA LEU A 159 -7.72 -10.53 20.29
C LEU A 159 -6.63 -9.46 20.15
N GLU A 160 -5.63 -9.50 21.02
CA GLU A 160 -4.46 -8.65 21.01
C GLU A 160 -3.64 -8.84 19.73
N ASP A 161 -3.42 -10.10 19.31
CA ASP A 161 -2.75 -10.42 18.05
C ASP A 161 -3.52 -9.85 16.86
N LYS A 162 -4.86 -9.91 16.86
CA LYS A 162 -5.68 -9.36 15.78
C LYS A 162 -5.49 -7.85 15.65
N PHE A 163 -5.54 -7.13 16.76
CA PHE A 163 -5.31 -5.67 16.74
C PHE A 163 -3.88 -5.30 16.35
N ALA A 164 -2.87 -6.06 16.78
CA ALA A 164 -1.50 -5.85 16.34
C ALA A 164 -1.36 -6.05 14.82
N GLN A 165 -1.98 -7.10 14.28
CA GLN A 165 -1.98 -7.37 12.84
C GLN A 165 -2.73 -6.33 12.01
N MET A 166 -3.81 -5.74 12.54
CA MET A 166 -4.46 -4.59 11.89
C MET A 166 -3.50 -3.40 11.77
N ARG A 167 -2.79 -3.06 12.85
CA ARG A 167 -1.80 -1.97 12.82
C ARG A 167 -0.66 -2.28 11.86
N LEU A 168 -0.19 -3.53 11.81
CA LEU A 168 0.80 -4.02 10.85
C LEU A 168 0.32 -3.90 9.40
N LEU A 169 -0.91 -4.33 9.10
CA LEU A 169 -1.51 -4.23 7.77
C LEU A 169 -1.48 -2.78 7.28
N TYR A 170 -1.90 -1.84 8.11
CA TYR A 170 -1.89 -0.42 7.75
C TYR A 170 -0.49 0.17 7.67
N GLY A 171 0.41 -0.18 8.60
CA GLY A 171 1.81 0.21 8.54
C GLY A 171 2.46 -0.22 7.22
N TYR A 172 2.25 -1.47 6.82
CA TYR A 172 2.71 -2.03 5.55
C TYR A 172 2.06 -1.31 4.35
N MET A 173 0.73 -1.17 4.33
CA MET A 173 0.00 -0.49 3.26
C MET A 173 0.51 0.94 3.03
N PHE A 174 0.73 1.71 4.08
CA PHE A 174 1.17 3.11 3.97
C PHE A 174 2.64 3.26 3.55
N THR A 175 3.47 2.26 3.82
CA THR A 175 4.89 2.26 3.48
C THR A 175 5.22 1.52 2.17
N HIS A 176 4.27 0.75 1.63
CA HIS A 176 4.34 0.18 0.28
C HIS A 176 4.18 1.29 -0.80
N PRO A 177 4.80 1.17 -2.00
CA PRO A 177 4.53 2.07 -3.13
C PRO A 177 3.06 2.10 -3.58
N GLY A 178 2.64 3.19 -4.22
CA GLY A 178 1.24 3.45 -4.63
C GLY A 178 0.44 4.32 -3.65
N THR A 179 -0.72 4.81 -4.08
CA THR A 179 -1.64 5.60 -3.24
C THR A 179 -2.49 4.69 -2.35
N LYS A 180 -3.27 5.26 -1.41
CA LYS A 180 -3.98 4.52 -0.36
C LYS A 180 -5.49 4.75 -0.44
N LEU A 181 -6.28 3.68 -0.33
CA LEU A 181 -7.72 3.75 -0.15
C LEU A 181 -8.15 2.77 0.95
N LEU A 182 -8.82 3.29 1.97
CA LEU A 182 -9.36 2.52 3.10
C LEU A 182 -10.84 2.85 3.24
N PHE A 183 -11.69 1.83 3.39
CA PHE A 183 -13.13 2.00 3.53
C PHE A 183 -13.53 2.36 4.96
N MET A 184 -14.67 3.04 5.10
CA MET A 184 -15.16 3.48 6.42
C MET A 184 -15.46 2.29 7.34
N GLY A 185 -15.14 2.42 8.63
CA GLY A 185 -15.25 1.38 9.63
C GLY A 185 -13.98 0.53 9.76
N ASP A 186 -13.18 0.42 8.69
CA ASP A 186 -11.90 -0.29 8.77
C ASP A 186 -10.90 0.48 9.65
N GLU A 187 -10.92 1.81 9.63
CA GLU A 187 -10.01 2.64 10.42
C GLU A 187 -10.19 2.49 11.93
N ILE A 188 -11.33 1.95 12.37
CA ILE A 188 -11.61 1.64 13.78
C ILE A 188 -11.57 0.14 14.06
N ALA A 189 -11.10 -0.67 13.10
CA ALA A 189 -11.13 -2.13 13.16
C ALA A 189 -12.52 -2.68 13.51
N GLN A 190 -13.55 -2.24 12.76
CA GLN A 190 -14.90 -2.78 12.91
C GLN A 190 -14.88 -4.31 12.76
N THR A 191 -15.55 -5.00 13.68
CA THR A 191 -15.55 -6.47 13.74
C THR A 191 -16.68 -7.12 12.96
N SER A 192 -17.73 -6.36 12.64
CA SER A 192 -18.80 -6.82 11.75
C SER A 192 -18.50 -6.43 10.30
N GLU A 193 -18.99 -7.23 9.37
CA GLU A 193 -19.15 -6.81 7.98
C GLU A 193 -19.89 -5.46 7.88
N TRP A 194 -19.64 -4.74 6.80
CA TRP A 194 -20.39 -3.54 6.49
C TRP A 194 -21.84 -3.91 6.13
N ASP A 195 -22.79 -3.22 6.75
CA ASP A 195 -24.20 -3.29 6.42
C ASP A 195 -24.66 -1.93 5.89
N PHE A 196 -25.05 -1.88 4.61
CA PHE A 196 -25.53 -0.65 3.97
C PHE A 196 -26.81 -0.09 4.61
N LYS A 197 -27.53 -0.88 5.42
CA LYS A 197 -28.72 -0.46 6.17
C LYS A 197 -28.40 0.12 7.54
N ALA A 198 -27.15 -0.01 8.00
CA ALA A 198 -26.71 0.42 9.32
C ALA A 198 -25.59 1.47 9.22
N SER A 199 -25.34 2.17 10.33
CA SER A 199 -24.17 3.03 10.48
C SER A 199 -22.92 2.19 10.76
N VAL A 200 -21.74 2.76 10.49
CA VAL A 200 -20.48 2.34 11.12
C VAL A 200 -20.67 2.20 12.63
N ARG A 201 -20.06 1.17 13.22
CA ARG A 201 -20.13 0.80 14.65
C ARG A 201 -19.26 1.71 15.52
N TRP A 202 -19.67 2.98 15.61
CA TRP A 202 -18.97 4.00 16.41
C TRP A 202 -18.88 3.68 17.91
N ASP A 203 -19.75 2.82 18.41
CA ASP A 203 -19.71 2.33 19.80
C ASP A 203 -18.41 1.57 20.13
N LEU A 204 -17.74 0.99 19.12
CA LEU A 204 -16.45 0.31 19.31
C LEU A 204 -15.35 1.25 19.80
N LEU A 205 -15.46 2.55 19.53
CA LEU A 205 -14.51 3.57 20.02
C LEU A 205 -14.64 3.83 21.53
N GLN A 206 -15.51 3.14 22.25
CA GLN A 206 -15.50 3.14 23.71
C GLN A 206 -14.35 2.27 24.27
N TYR A 207 -13.83 1.33 23.47
CA TYR A 207 -12.76 0.40 23.87
C TYR A 207 -11.40 0.85 23.31
N ASP A 208 -10.35 0.72 24.12
CA ASP A 208 -9.06 1.33 23.82
C ASP A 208 -8.31 0.66 22.65
N HIS A 209 -8.53 -0.63 22.38
CA HIS A 209 -7.91 -1.29 21.23
C HIS A 209 -8.38 -0.70 19.88
N HIS A 210 -9.67 -0.40 19.75
CA HIS A 210 -10.23 0.23 18.54
C HIS A 210 -9.72 1.66 18.37
N LYS A 211 -9.64 2.44 19.47
CA LYS A 211 -9.00 3.76 19.45
C LYS A 211 -7.52 3.67 19.05
N GLY A 212 -6.82 2.62 19.48
CA GLY A 212 -5.42 2.36 19.14
C GLY A 212 -5.21 2.17 17.63
N VAL A 213 -6.07 1.40 16.97
CA VAL A 213 -6.05 1.26 15.50
C VAL A 213 -6.36 2.58 14.81
N GLN A 214 -7.38 3.30 15.26
CA GLN A 214 -7.72 4.63 14.72
C GLN A 214 -6.54 5.61 14.86
N ALA A 215 -5.86 5.60 16.00
CA ALA A 215 -4.68 6.42 16.25
C ALA A 215 -3.51 6.06 15.32
N VAL A 216 -3.31 4.78 15.00
CA VAL A 216 -2.34 4.36 13.97
C VAL A 216 -2.71 4.92 12.61
N VAL A 217 -3.96 4.81 12.18
CA VAL A 217 -4.39 5.35 10.88
C VAL A 217 -4.21 6.87 10.83
N ALA A 218 -4.52 7.58 11.92
CA ALA A 218 -4.30 9.01 12.02
C ALA A 218 -2.81 9.40 11.94
N GLU A 219 -1.94 8.69 12.66
CA GLU A 219 -0.49 8.95 12.65
C GLU A 219 0.13 8.58 11.30
N LEU A 220 -0.27 7.48 10.68
CA LEU A 220 0.18 7.10 9.34
C LEU A 220 -0.20 8.15 8.29
N ASN A 221 -1.40 8.75 8.37
CA ASN A 221 -1.77 9.88 7.52
C ASN A 221 -0.92 11.13 7.78
N ARG A 222 -0.56 11.40 9.04
CA ARG A 222 0.38 12.48 9.38
C ARG A 222 1.78 12.20 8.82
N LEU A 223 2.28 10.98 8.98
CA LEU A 223 3.56 10.53 8.49
C LEU A 223 3.64 10.63 6.96
N TYR A 224 2.63 10.09 6.27
CA TYR A 224 2.53 10.06 4.80
C TYR A 224 2.54 11.48 4.21
N ARG A 225 1.82 12.43 4.81
CA ARG A 225 1.82 13.84 4.35
C ARG A 225 3.14 14.56 4.61
N ASN A 226 3.82 14.26 5.72
CA ASN A 226 5.01 14.99 6.14
C ASN A 226 6.32 14.40 5.60
N HIS A 227 6.34 13.14 5.16
CA HIS A 227 7.56 12.48 4.66
C HIS A 227 7.43 12.21 3.16
N LYS A 228 8.07 13.08 2.38
CA LYS A 228 8.15 13.03 0.91
C LYS A 228 8.56 11.67 0.36
N ALA A 229 9.43 10.94 1.07
CA ALA A 229 9.88 9.60 0.69
C ALA A 229 8.72 8.60 0.53
N LEU A 230 7.59 8.83 1.19
CA LEU A 230 6.43 7.93 1.12
C LEU A 230 5.54 8.18 -0.11
N HIS A 231 5.58 9.37 -0.74
CA HIS A 231 4.63 9.74 -1.79
C HIS A 231 5.22 10.37 -3.06
N GLU A 232 6.36 11.08 -3.01
CA GLU A 232 6.87 11.81 -4.20
C GLU A 232 7.27 10.89 -5.37
N ARG A 233 7.79 9.69 -5.06
CA ARG A 233 8.23 8.66 -6.03
C ARG A 233 7.40 7.37 -5.97
N GLN A 234 6.14 7.44 -5.56
CA GLN A 234 5.33 6.23 -5.33
C GLN A 234 5.03 5.39 -6.58
N PHE A 235 5.28 5.93 -7.79
CA PHE A 235 5.12 5.25 -9.08
C PHE A 235 6.45 5.09 -9.84
N GLU A 236 7.58 5.39 -9.19
CA GLU A 236 8.92 5.33 -9.77
C GLU A 236 9.73 4.25 -9.05
N PRO A 237 10.40 3.31 -9.75
CA PRO A 237 11.23 2.29 -9.12
C PRO A 237 12.28 2.86 -8.15
N GLU A 238 12.83 4.03 -8.45
CA GLU A 238 13.83 4.72 -7.63
C GLU A 238 13.31 5.15 -6.24
N GLY A 239 11.99 5.17 -6.06
CA GLY A 239 11.34 5.47 -4.78
C GLY A 239 11.34 4.31 -3.78
N PHE A 240 11.74 3.11 -4.21
CA PHE A 240 11.71 1.89 -3.42
C PHE A 240 12.96 1.03 -3.66
N GLU A 241 13.48 0.41 -2.61
CA GLU A 241 14.61 -0.51 -2.73
C GLU A 241 14.49 -1.58 -1.65
N TRP A 242 14.46 -2.86 -2.04
CA TRP A 242 14.54 -3.93 -1.05
C TRP A 242 15.87 -3.86 -0.29
N ILE A 243 15.81 -4.06 1.03
CA ILE A 243 17.00 -4.38 1.83
C ILE A 243 17.08 -5.90 1.94
N ASP A 244 16.00 -6.52 2.42
CA ASP A 244 15.81 -7.97 2.38
C ASP A 244 14.32 -8.30 2.28
N TYR A 245 13.99 -9.16 1.33
CA TYR A 245 12.66 -9.71 1.09
C TYR A 245 12.65 -11.25 1.19
N GLY A 246 13.80 -11.85 1.52
CA GLY A 246 14.02 -13.29 1.52
C GLY A 246 13.88 -13.94 2.89
N ASP A 247 13.76 -13.17 3.98
CA ASP A 247 13.62 -13.67 5.35
C ASP A 247 12.22 -14.26 5.65
N ALA A 248 11.87 -15.27 4.88
CA ALA A 248 10.61 -16.01 4.99
C ALA A 248 10.52 -16.75 6.33
N ASP A 249 11.63 -17.31 6.83
CA ASP A 249 11.68 -18.08 8.06
C ASP A 249 11.27 -17.27 9.29
N HIS A 250 11.62 -15.99 9.34
CA HIS A 250 11.13 -15.07 10.37
C HIS A 250 9.91 -14.25 9.93
N SER A 251 9.54 -14.34 8.66
CA SER A 251 8.52 -13.51 7.99
C SER A 251 8.78 -12.04 8.31
N VAL A 252 9.94 -11.55 7.87
CA VAL A 252 10.35 -10.14 7.99
C VAL A 252 10.60 -9.58 6.59
N LEU A 253 10.12 -8.37 6.36
CA LEU A 253 10.45 -7.57 5.18
C LEU A 253 11.17 -6.31 5.60
N THR A 254 12.26 -5.98 4.91
CA THR A 254 12.97 -4.71 5.10
C THR A 254 13.23 -4.01 3.76
N TYR A 255 12.96 -2.71 3.70
CA TYR A 255 13.11 -1.92 2.48
C TYR A 255 13.35 -0.44 2.76
N VAL A 256 13.80 0.28 1.74
CA VAL A 256 14.04 1.72 1.74
C VAL A 256 12.96 2.43 0.93
N ARG A 257 12.48 3.58 1.42
CA ARG A 257 11.70 4.56 0.67
C ARG A 257 12.50 5.84 0.47
N ARG A 258 12.43 6.42 -0.74
CA ARG A 258 13.21 7.61 -1.15
C ARG A 258 12.34 8.67 -1.80
N ALA A 259 12.70 9.92 -1.56
CA ALA A 259 12.07 11.09 -2.18
C ALA A 259 12.73 11.44 -3.53
N LYS A 260 12.22 12.47 -4.22
CA LYS A 260 12.84 12.97 -5.44
C LYS A 260 14.17 13.66 -5.17
N ASP A 261 14.17 14.53 -4.17
CA ASP A 261 15.34 15.25 -3.71
C ASP A 261 16.23 14.33 -2.84
N PRO A 262 17.49 14.06 -3.23
CA PRO A 262 18.43 13.25 -2.45
C PRO A 262 18.80 13.85 -1.07
N SER A 263 18.48 15.12 -0.83
CA SER A 263 18.69 15.77 0.47
C SER A 263 17.65 15.38 1.52
N VAL A 264 16.49 14.88 1.08
CA VAL A 264 15.45 14.36 1.98
C VAL A 264 15.94 13.01 2.55
N PRO A 265 15.92 12.83 3.88
CA PRO A 265 16.33 11.58 4.50
C PRO A 265 15.56 10.37 3.93
N PRO A 266 16.25 9.25 3.63
CA PRO A 266 15.57 8.01 3.30
C PRO A 266 14.90 7.41 4.53
N LEU A 267 13.82 6.67 4.30
CA LEU A 267 13.17 5.87 5.35
C LEU A 267 13.53 4.40 5.17
N VAL A 268 13.93 3.74 6.25
CA VAL A 268 14.11 2.29 6.32
C VAL A 268 12.91 1.72 7.06
N VAL A 269 12.20 0.80 6.43
CA VAL A 269 10.99 0.19 6.98
C VAL A 269 11.27 -1.29 7.26
N ALA A 270 10.85 -1.75 8.43
CA ALA A 270 10.87 -3.16 8.80
C ALA A 270 9.45 -3.60 9.16
N CYS A 271 8.92 -4.61 8.47
CA CYS A 271 7.63 -5.23 8.77
C CYS A 271 7.88 -6.65 9.28
N HIS A 272 7.38 -6.98 10.46
CA HIS A 272 7.56 -8.29 11.09
C HIS A 272 6.20 -8.96 11.31
N PHE A 273 5.99 -10.11 10.69
CA PHE A 273 4.68 -10.74 10.54
C PHE A 273 4.47 -11.96 11.45
N THR A 274 5.18 -12.08 12.57
CA THR A 274 4.99 -13.20 13.53
C THR A 274 4.85 -12.69 14.97
N PRO A 275 4.32 -13.50 15.92
CA PRO A 275 4.14 -13.07 17.32
C PRO A 275 5.44 -13.08 18.14
N VAL A 276 6.58 -13.44 17.54
CA VAL A 276 7.84 -13.65 18.26
C VAL A 276 8.72 -12.40 18.20
N VAL A 277 8.93 -11.73 19.34
CA VAL A 277 9.86 -10.58 19.43
C VAL A 277 11.21 -10.96 18.81
N ARG A 278 11.73 -10.09 17.92
CA ARG A 278 13.06 -10.28 17.31
C ARG A 278 14.04 -9.31 17.91
N GLU A 279 14.71 -9.72 18.97
CA GLU A 279 15.80 -8.96 19.57
C GLU A 279 17.05 -9.03 18.69
N HIS A 280 17.85 -7.95 18.71
CA HIS A 280 19.12 -7.86 17.98
C HIS A 280 19.01 -8.18 16.47
N TYR A 281 17.85 -7.91 15.86
CA TYR A 281 17.62 -8.09 14.44
C TYR A 281 18.43 -7.05 13.66
N ARG A 282 19.28 -7.52 12.74
CA ARG A 282 20.21 -6.64 12.02
C ARG A 282 19.65 -6.24 10.66
N ILE A 283 19.68 -4.93 10.38
CA ILE A 283 19.19 -4.35 9.14
C ILE A 283 20.33 -3.58 8.47
N GLY A 284 20.64 -3.90 7.22
CA GLY A 284 21.56 -3.13 6.40
C GLY A 284 20.99 -1.74 6.07
N LEU A 285 21.82 -0.70 6.15
CA LEU A 285 21.41 0.69 5.97
C LEU A 285 22.02 1.31 4.71
N PRO A 286 21.29 2.22 4.03
CA PRO A 286 21.79 2.88 2.83
C PRO A 286 22.90 3.89 3.11
N ALA A 287 23.08 4.31 4.37
CA ALA A 287 24.12 5.23 4.79
C ALA A 287 24.45 5.02 6.28
N GLY A 288 25.70 5.29 6.66
CA GLY A 288 26.06 5.42 8.06
C GLY A 288 25.60 6.75 8.65
N GLY A 289 25.62 6.86 9.97
CA GLY A 289 25.18 8.04 10.72
C GLY A 289 24.25 7.65 11.86
N THR A 290 23.58 8.64 12.42
CA THR A 290 22.60 8.45 13.48
C THR A 290 21.21 8.31 12.86
N TRP A 291 20.54 7.21 13.16
CA TRP A 291 19.17 6.92 12.77
C TRP A 291 18.22 7.05 13.96
N ARG A 292 16.94 7.25 13.70
CA ARG A 292 15.90 7.29 14.73
C ARG A 292 14.69 6.48 14.30
N GLU A 293 14.10 5.71 15.22
CA GLU A 293 12.76 5.16 15.04
C GLU A 293 11.75 6.32 15.10
N ILE A 294 11.13 6.65 13.96
CA ILE A 294 10.17 7.76 13.85
C ILE A 294 8.72 7.29 13.97
N PHE A 295 8.47 5.99 13.82
CA PHE A 295 7.15 5.39 13.95
C PHE A 295 7.27 3.91 14.28
N ASN A 296 6.44 3.44 15.20
CA ASN A 296 6.35 2.03 15.57
C ASN A 296 4.90 1.66 15.91
N THR A 297 4.35 0.66 15.23
CA THR A 297 2.95 0.23 15.43
C THR A 297 2.70 -0.43 16.79
N ASP A 298 3.76 -0.79 17.53
CA ASP A 298 3.67 -1.42 18.86
C ASP A 298 3.79 -0.40 20.02
N GLU A 299 3.85 0.90 19.73
CA GLU A 299 3.81 1.92 20.79
C GLU A 299 2.55 1.78 21.67
N GLN A 300 2.68 2.01 22.99
CA GLN A 300 1.57 1.89 23.95
C GLN A 300 0.39 2.81 23.61
N ARG A 301 0.64 3.99 23.02
CA ARG A 301 -0.42 4.92 22.56
C ARG A 301 -1.33 4.32 21.49
N PHE A 302 -0.90 3.24 20.84
CA PHE A 302 -1.65 2.49 19.84
C PHE A 302 -2.22 1.17 20.37
N GLY A 303 -2.07 0.89 21.66
CA GLY A 303 -2.46 -0.38 22.26
C GLY A 303 -1.51 -1.54 21.91
N GLY A 304 -0.24 -1.24 21.64
CA GLY A 304 0.84 -2.23 21.54
C GLY A 304 1.51 -2.51 22.88
N SER A 305 2.51 -3.40 22.87
CA SER A 305 3.22 -3.83 24.07
C SER A 305 4.21 -2.78 24.60
N GLY A 306 4.61 -1.83 23.75
CA GLY A 306 5.54 -0.75 24.08
C GLY A 306 7.00 -1.06 23.78
N LEU A 307 7.29 -2.14 23.06
CA LEU A 307 8.65 -2.42 22.58
C LEU A 307 9.06 -1.34 21.58
N ARG A 308 10.17 -0.65 21.86
CA ARG A 308 10.66 0.46 21.06
C ARG A 308 12.18 0.50 21.02
N ASN A 309 12.73 1.00 19.92
CA ASN A 309 14.15 1.25 19.79
C ASN A 309 14.46 2.66 20.30
N GLU A 310 14.82 2.77 21.58
CA GLU A 310 14.98 4.06 22.25
C GLU A 310 16.23 4.83 21.82
N GLY A 311 16.05 6.12 21.57
CA GLY A 311 17.14 7.07 21.38
C GLY A 311 17.80 6.99 19.99
N PRO A 312 18.95 7.67 19.83
CA PRO A 312 19.72 7.63 18.60
C PRO A 312 20.30 6.23 18.35
N LEU A 313 20.05 5.68 17.16
CA LEU A 313 20.58 4.40 16.68
C LEU A 313 21.81 4.69 15.80
N GLU A 314 23.00 4.47 16.35
CA GLU A 314 24.25 4.68 15.61
C GLU A 314 24.47 3.53 14.62
N ALA A 315 24.59 3.86 13.33
CA ALA A 315 24.90 2.89 12.31
C ALA A 315 26.32 2.35 12.49
N GLU A 316 26.44 1.04 12.67
CA GLU A 316 27.71 0.34 12.77
C GLU A 316 28.29 0.13 11.38
N LYS A 317 29.60 0.32 11.22
CA LYS A 317 30.32 -0.06 9.98
C LYS A 317 30.53 -1.58 9.94
N LYS A 318 29.43 -2.30 9.75
CA LYS A 318 29.34 -3.76 9.72
C LYS A 318 28.49 -4.18 8.54
N GLU A 319 29.11 -4.90 7.60
CA GLU A 319 28.46 -5.34 6.38
C GLU A 319 27.26 -6.26 6.68
N TRP A 320 26.11 -5.94 6.09
CA TRP A 320 24.89 -6.72 6.21
C TRP A 320 23.95 -6.42 5.04
N HIS A 321 23.21 -7.42 4.53
CA HIS A 321 22.30 -7.29 3.38
C HIS A 321 22.95 -6.57 2.16
N GLY A 322 24.24 -6.83 1.92
CA GLY A 322 25.00 -6.19 0.83
C GLY A 322 25.32 -4.71 1.02
N ARG A 323 25.21 -4.16 2.23
CA ARG A 323 25.46 -2.74 2.55
C ARG A 323 26.57 -2.59 3.58
N GLU A 324 27.34 -1.50 3.49
CA GLU A 324 28.50 -1.24 4.36
C GLU A 324 28.15 -0.99 5.84
N TYR A 325 26.95 -0.45 6.09
CA TYR A 325 26.49 -0.08 7.43
C TYR A 325 25.25 -0.87 7.81
N SER A 326 25.07 -1.11 9.11
CA SER A 326 23.87 -1.76 9.64
C SER A 326 23.54 -1.28 11.05
N ILE A 327 22.30 -1.48 11.47
CA ILE A 327 21.85 -1.29 12.86
C ILE A 327 21.32 -2.61 13.41
N SER A 328 21.43 -2.78 14.72
CA SER A 328 20.81 -3.85 15.49
C SER A 328 19.59 -3.27 16.21
N VAL A 329 18.41 -3.82 15.95
CA VAL A 329 17.14 -3.31 16.50
C VAL A 329 16.32 -4.45 17.10
N THR A 330 15.37 -4.10 17.95
CA THR A 330 14.31 -5.00 18.38
C THR A 330 13.09 -4.79 17.51
N LEU A 331 12.61 -5.84 16.83
CA LEU A 331 11.35 -5.79 16.09
C LEU A 331 10.21 -6.33 16.97
N PRO A 332 9.14 -5.54 17.18
CA PRO A 332 7.97 -5.98 17.95
C PRO A 332 7.19 -7.07 17.22
N PRO A 333 6.37 -7.87 17.94
CA PRO A 333 5.52 -8.88 17.32
C PRO A 333 4.44 -8.21 16.49
N PHE A 334 4.16 -8.75 15.30
CA PHE A 334 3.20 -8.19 14.34
C PHE A 334 3.31 -6.66 14.19
N GLY A 335 4.51 -6.16 13.90
CA GLY A 335 4.75 -4.71 13.93
C GLY A 335 5.50 -4.16 12.74
N VAL A 336 5.36 -2.85 12.54
CA VAL A 336 6.13 -2.05 11.60
C VAL A 336 6.94 -1.01 12.35
N CYS A 337 8.24 -0.99 12.11
CA CYS A 337 9.15 0.07 12.55
C CYS A 337 9.62 0.86 11.32
N ILE A 338 9.64 2.18 11.45
CA ILE A 338 10.15 3.10 10.42
C ILE A 338 11.30 3.89 11.02
N PHE A 339 12.47 3.79 10.39
CA PHE A 339 13.68 4.47 10.78
C PHE A 339 14.04 5.56 9.77
N GLU A 340 14.45 6.71 10.26
CA GLU A 340 14.89 7.85 9.45
C GLU A 340 16.34 8.22 9.79
N LEU A 341 17.11 8.60 8.78
CA LEU A 341 18.45 9.14 8.98
C LEU A 341 18.37 10.57 9.53
N GLU A 342 18.71 10.76 10.80
CA GLU A 342 18.69 12.06 11.47
C GLU A 342 19.98 12.86 11.17
N LYS A 343 21.14 12.20 11.24
CA LYS A 343 22.45 12.83 11.01
C LYS A 343 23.35 11.92 10.18
N PRO A 344 23.71 12.30 8.94
CA PRO A 344 24.68 11.53 8.17
C PRO A 344 26.06 11.58 8.84
N LEU A 345 26.88 10.54 8.63
CA LEU A 345 28.29 10.58 9.01
C LEU A 345 28.95 11.84 8.46
N LYS A 346 29.63 12.61 9.32
CA LYS A 346 30.49 13.71 8.87
C LYS A 346 31.54 13.12 7.93
N LYS A 347 31.52 13.52 6.66
CA LYS A 347 32.63 13.25 5.74
C LYS A 347 33.90 13.80 6.39
N THR A 348 34.77 12.93 6.86
CA THR A 348 36.13 13.32 7.23
C THR A 348 36.83 13.73 5.93
N THR A 349 36.87 15.04 5.67
CA THR A 349 37.81 15.60 4.70
C THR A 349 39.20 15.21 5.15
N ARG A 350 39.76 14.14 4.56
CA ARG A 350 41.20 13.91 4.57
C ARG A 350 41.82 15.16 3.97
N LYS A 351 42.42 16.01 4.82
CA LYS A 351 43.43 16.96 4.35
C LYS A 351 44.51 16.10 3.69
N ALA A 352 44.64 16.21 2.38
CA ALA A 352 45.79 15.70 1.68
C ALA A 352 47.02 16.34 2.35
N ALA A 353 47.91 15.49 2.86
CA ALA A 353 49.20 15.88 3.42
C ALA A 353 50.21 16.04 2.30
#